data_AF-A0A1H8MVZ8-F1
#
_entry.id   AF-A0A1H8MVZ8-F1
#
_cell.length_a   1.000
_cell.length_b   1.000
_cell.length_c   1.000
_cell.angle_alpha   90.00
_cell.angle_beta   90.00
_cell.angle_gamma   90.00
#
_symmetry.space_group_name_H-M   'P 1'
#
loop_
_entity.id
_entity.type
_entity.pdbx_description
1 polymer ?
#
loop_
_entity_poly.entity_id
_entity_poly.type
_entity_poly.pdbx_seq_one_letter_code
_entity_poly.pdbx_strand_id
1 'polypeptide(L)'
;MSQASQKTGPEAEYHALIEAGELKPDAGQASAVTALERLYRELIDLPAGHTRGERSRSRLSTVLFGWLNNNKPAPKGIYLYGGVGRGKSMLMDLFYAIAPVTAKRRVHFHEFMLDIHARLKAWHELSAREKIQQGGRANDDDPMPFIARKIIQEAQLLCFDELQVTDIADAMVLTRLFKELFAQGVVVVATSNRPPDDLYKNGLNRQRFLPFIEQIKEKLDIIPLEGPVDYRYNRLQGAETYYFPINAATTAQLSAAFFRLTDRRVEDRAKVPSEELIVQGRRLFVPKAARGVAVFSFKRLCANPLGTADYLAIARAYHTVIMVAIPQFTQENSDEARRFIHFIDALYEHGVKFLCSAAVPLPSLYSDGDAGFEFERTVSRLTEMQSEDYLTRGHGKIIAV
;
A
#
# COMPACT_ATOMS: atom_id res chain seq x y z
N MET A 1 -3.55 23.60 -34.99
CA MET A 1 -2.79 22.72 -34.07
C MET A 1 -3.51 22.50 -32.73
N SER A 2 -4.85 22.38 -32.69
CA SER A 2 -5.63 22.40 -31.43
C SER A 2 -6.35 21.09 -31.06
N GLN A 3 -6.04 19.95 -31.69
CA GLN A 3 -6.73 18.68 -31.41
C GLN A 3 -5.89 17.62 -30.69
N ALA A 4 -4.59 17.83 -30.47
CA ALA A 4 -3.70 16.82 -29.86
C ALA A 4 -3.67 16.84 -28.32
N SER A 5 -4.18 17.89 -27.66
CA SER A 5 -4.11 18.06 -26.19
C SER A 5 -5.25 17.36 -25.41
N GLN A 6 -6.26 16.85 -26.11
CA GLN A 6 -7.42 16.17 -25.50
C GLN A 6 -7.24 14.66 -25.26
N LYS A 7 -6.14 14.04 -25.72
CA LYS A 7 -5.95 12.58 -25.65
C LYS A 7 -5.08 12.07 -24.50
N THR A 8 -4.59 12.95 -23.62
CA THR A 8 -3.67 12.56 -22.54
C THR A 8 -4.19 13.08 -21.20
N GLY A 9 -4.35 12.19 -20.22
CA GLY A 9 -4.85 12.51 -18.88
C GLY A 9 -5.34 11.25 -18.15
N PRO A 10 -5.48 11.29 -16.82
CA PRO A 10 -6.00 10.16 -16.05
C PRO A 10 -7.32 9.57 -16.55
N GLU A 11 -8.25 10.40 -17.03
CA GLU A 11 -9.53 9.91 -17.59
C GLU A 11 -9.32 9.07 -18.85
N ALA A 12 -8.45 9.51 -19.76
CA ALA A 12 -8.17 8.80 -21.00
C ALA A 12 -7.51 7.43 -20.74
N GLU A 13 -6.54 7.37 -19.83
CA GLU A 13 -5.89 6.10 -19.44
C GLU A 13 -6.88 5.13 -18.78
N TYR A 14 -7.76 5.65 -17.91
CA TYR A 14 -8.76 4.82 -17.25
C TYR A 14 -9.79 4.26 -18.24
N HIS A 15 -10.26 5.08 -19.19
CA HIS A 15 -11.15 4.63 -20.25
C HIS A 15 -10.49 3.60 -21.18
N ALA A 16 -9.21 3.77 -21.52
CA ALA A 16 -8.46 2.80 -22.31
C ALA A 16 -8.40 1.41 -21.63
N LEU A 17 -8.22 1.37 -20.30
CA LEU A 17 -8.24 0.12 -19.53
C LEU A 17 -9.62 -0.54 -19.51
N ILE A 18 -10.70 0.25 -19.54
CA ILE A 18 -12.07 -0.28 -19.66
C ILE A 18 -12.31 -0.84 -21.06
N GLU A 19 -11.91 -0.12 -22.11
CA GLU A 19 -12.06 -0.55 -23.51
C GLU A 19 -11.25 -1.83 -23.81
N ALA A 20 -10.08 -1.96 -23.18
CA ALA A 20 -9.25 -3.17 -23.24
C ALA A 20 -9.83 -4.36 -22.44
N GLY A 21 -10.89 -4.15 -21.66
CA GLY A 21 -11.49 -5.18 -20.80
C GLY A 21 -10.68 -5.50 -19.54
N GLU A 22 -9.65 -4.72 -19.23
CA GLU A 22 -8.83 -4.89 -18.03
C GLU A 22 -9.53 -4.36 -16.77
N LEU A 23 -10.42 -3.37 -16.93
CA LEU A 23 -11.24 -2.82 -15.86
C LEU A 23 -12.73 -2.90 -16.17
N LYS A 24 -13.54 -3.18 -15.14
CA LYS A 24 -15.00 -3.00 -15.18
C LYS A 24 -15.35 -1.56 -14.79
N PRO A 25 -16.36 -0.93 -15.42
CA PRO A 25 -16.83 0.38 -15.00
C PRO A 25 -17.30 0.40 -13.53
N ASP A 26 -16.76 1.33 -12.74
CA ASP A 26 -17.17 1.61 -11.36
C ASP A 26 -17.29 3.11 -11.15
N ALA A 27 -18.42 3.54 -10.57
CA ALA A 27 -18.73 4.94 -10.36
C ALA A 27 -17.82 5.60 -9.31
N GLY A 28 -17.38 4.85 -8.30
CA GLY A 28 -16.44 5.33 -7.29
C GLY A 28 -15.06 5.60 -7.89
N GLN A 29 -14.56 4.66 -8.70
CA GLN A 29 -13.32 4.86 -9.45
C GLN A 29 -13.43 6.01 -10.45
N ALA A 30 -14.53 6.11 -11.20
CA ALA A 30 -14.74 7.21 -12.14
C ALA A 30 -14.68 8.59 -11.43
N SER A 31 -15.35 8.73 -10.27
CA SER A 31 -15.28 9.96 -9.47
C SER A 31 -13.86 10.30 -9.02
N ALA A 32 -13.12 9.30 -8.55
CA ALA A 32 -11.72 9.48 -8.17
C ALA A 32 -10.82 9.84 -9.37
N VAL A 33 -11.06 9.25 -10.54
CA VAL A 33 -10.34 9.55 -11.77
C VAL A 33 -10.61 10.98 -12.23
N THR A 34 -11.85 11.47 -12.15
CA THR A 34 -12.16 12.88 -12.45
C THR A 34 -11.43 13.85 -11.54
N ALA A 35 -11.29 13.53 -10.25
CA ALA A 35 -10.47 14.36 -9.37
C ALA A 35 -8.98 14.30 -9.72
N LEU A 36 -8.46 13.12 -10.08
CA LEU A 36 -7.08 12.97 -10.55
C LEU A 36 -6.83 13.73 -11.86
N GLU A 37 -7.81 13.76 -12.77
CA GLU A 37 -7.77 14.56 -14.00
C GLU A 37 -7.75 16.06 -13.68
N ARG A 38 -8.60 16.54 -12.77
CA ARG A 38 -8.55 17.93 -12.27
C ARG A 38 -7.15 18.28 -11.79
N LEU A 39 -6.58 17.46 -10.89
CA LEU A 39 -5.24 17.68 -10.36
C LEU A 39 -4.17 17.63 -11.46
N TYR A 40 -4.28 16.68 -12.39
CA TYR A 40 -3.38 16.57 -13.53
C TYR A 40 -3.34 17.85 -14.35
N ARG A 41 -4.50 18.43 -14.67
CA ARG A 41 -4.60 19.70 -15.42
C ARG A 41 -4.04 20.89 -14.63
N GLU A 42 -4.36 20.98 -13.34
CA GLU A 42 -3.82 22.04 -12.48
C GLU A 42 -2.29 21.96 -12.34
N LEU A 43 -1.71 20.75 -12.37
CA LEU A 43 -0.27 20.56 -12.36
C LEU A 43 0.41 20.97 -13.68
N ILE A 44 -0.28 20.90 -14.83
CA ILE A 44 0.24 21.41 -16.11
C ILE A 44 0.37 22.94 -16.06
N ASP A 45 -0.62 23.60 -15.46
CA ASP A 45 -0.71 25.07 -15.41
C ASP A 45 0.21 25.71 -14.36
N LEU A 46 0.97 24.91 -13.60
CA LEU A 46 1.99 25.42 -12.69
C LEU A 46 3.19 25.99 -13.49
N PRO A 47 3.60 27.25 -13.24
CA PRO A 47 4.70 27.88 -13.97
C PRO A 47 6.00 27.07 -13.86
N ALA A 48 6.72 26.99 -14.98
CA ALA A 48 7.98 26.26 -15.18
C ALA A 48 9.20 26.77 -14.37
N GLY A 49 9.00 27.33 -13.17
CA GLY A 49 10.03 27.42 -12.13
C GLY A 49 10.25 26.09 -11.39
N HIS A 50 9.46 25.07 -11.73
CA HIS A 50 9.32 23.81 -10.99
C HIS A 50 9.84 22.58 -11.75
N THR A 51 10.06 22.68 -13.06
CA THR A 51 10.59 21.61 -13.90
C THR A 51 12.05 21.87 -14.29
N ARG A 52 12.99 21.55 -13.38
CA ARG A 52 14.42 21.61 -13.70
C ARG A 52 14.88 20.31 -14.38
N GLY A 53 14.64 20.23 -15.69
CA GLY A 53 15.25 19.26 -16.61
C GLY A 53 16.08 19.98 -17.67
N GLU A 54 17.40 19.96 -17.49
CA GLU A 54 18.49 20.20 -18.46
C GLU A 54 18.24 21.09 -19.69
N ARG A 55 18.70 22.36 -19.64
CA ARG A 55 19.36 23.02 -20.78
C ARG A 55 20.49 23.95 -20.33
N SER A 56 21.70 23.56 -20.72
CA SER A 56 22.91 24.32 -21.09
C SER A 56 23.12 25.75 -20.54
N ARG A 57 24.16 25.85 -19.69
CA ARG A 57 25.20 26.90 -19.61
C ARG A 57 24.89 28.28 -20.20
N SER A 58 24.55 29.24 -19.33
CA SER A 58 25.18 30.58 -19.21
C SER A 58 24.31 31.51 -18.35
N ARG A 59 24.97 32.36 -17.54
CA ARG A 59 24.48 33.51 -16.75
C ARG A 59 24.02 33.27 -15.32
N LEU A 60 24.94 33.64 -14.43
CA LEU A 60 25.01 33.48 -12.98
C LEU A 60 24.29 34.59 -12.18
N SER A 61 23.18 35.19 -12.64
CA SER A 61 22.60 36.34 -11.92
C SER A 61 21.09 36.60 -12.06
N THR A 62 20.24 35.58 -12.21
CA THR A 62 18.77 35.82 -12.27
C THR A 62 17.89 34.75 -11.60
N VAL A 63 18.47 33.76 -10.90
CA VAL A 63 17.72 32.60 -10.38
C VAL A 63 17.10 32.80 -8.98
N LEU A 64 17.28 33.98 -8.35
CA LEU A 64 16.79 34.23 -6.98
C LEU A 64 15.51 35.09 -6.88
N PHE A 65 14.94 35.58 -7.98
CA PHE A 65 13.81 36.54 -7.95
C PHE A 65 12.53 36.11 -8.69
N GLY A 66 12.40 34.84 -9.10
CA GLY A 66 11.17 34.31 -9.72
C GLY A 66 10.17 33.64 -8.77
N TRP A 67 10.56 33.44 -7.50
CA TRP A 67 9.81 32.60 -6.55
C TRP A 67 8.66 33.33 -5.82
N LEU A 68 8.58 34.66 -5.95
CA LEU A 68 7.67 35.52 -5.19
C LEU A 68 6.53 36.14 -6.01
N ASN A 69 6.40 35.84 -7.31
CA ASN A 69 5.50 36.61 -8.17
C ASN A 69 4.52 35.79 -9.02
N ASN A 70 4.03 34.67 -8.49
CA ASN A 70 2.77 34.13 -9.00
C ASN A 70 1.82 33.78 -7.85
N ASN A 71 0.84 34.65 -7.64
CA ASN A 71 -0.20 34.61 -6.59
C ASN A 71 -1.17 33.42 -6.71
N LYS A 72 -0.85 32.37 -7.48
CA LYS A 72 -1.70 31.19 -7.57
C LYS A 72 -1.32 30.20 -6.45
N PRO A 73 -2.25 29.87 -5.53
CA PRO A 73 -2.00 28.85 -4.52
C PRO A 73 -1.71 27.50 -5.19
N ALA A 74 -0.88 26.68 -4.54
CA ALA A 74 -0.65 25.31 -4.98
C ALA A 74 -1.99 24.54 -5.06
N PRO A 75 -2.15 23.64 -6.03
CA PRO A 75 -3.38 22.90 -6.20
C PRO A 75 -3.65 22.00 -4.99
N LYS A 76 -4.93 21.82 -4.67
CA LYS A 76 -5.33 20.84 -3.65
C LYS A 76 -4.98 19.45 -4.14
N GLY A 77 -4.26 18.72 -3.30
CA GLY A 77 -3.92 17.32 -3.56
C GLY A 77 -5.12 16.40 -3.34
N ILE A 78 -4.89 15.09 -3.31
CA ILE A 78 -5.96 14.08 -3.26
C ILE A 78 -5.70 13.05 -2.16
N TYR A 79 -6.74 12.73 -1.39
CA TYR A 79 -6.73 11.64 -0.42
C TYR A 79 -7.78 10.60 -0.81
N LEU A 80 -7.33 9.48 -1.39
CA LEU A 80 -8.18 8.35 -1.74
C LEU A 80 -8.30 7.41 -0.56
N TYR A 81 -9.52 7.12 -0.11
CA TYR A 81 -9.74 6.16 0.96
C TYR A 81 -10.84 5.16 0.66
N GLY A 82 -10.77 3.99 1.29
CA GLY A 82 -11.78 2.96 1.14
C GLY A 82 -11.23 1.61 1.53
N GLY A 83 -12.09 0.59 1.53
CA GLY A 83 -11.70 -0.78 1.86
C GLY A 83 -10.53 -1.32 1.02
N VAL A 84 -9.98 -2.43 1.47
CA VAL A 84 -8.92 -3.15 0.78
C VAL A 84 -9.50 -3.64 -0.58
N GLY A 85 -8.77 -3.49 -1.69
CA GLY A 85 -9.19 -4.06 -3.00
C GLY A 85 -10.02 -3.14 -3.90
N ARG A 86 -10.22 -1.88 -3.49
CA ARG A 86 -11.01 -0.88 -4.23
C ARG A 86 -10.29 -0.18 -5.39
N GLY A 87 -9.05 -0.58 -5.70
CA GLY A 87 -8.27 0.01 -6.79
C GLY A 87 -7.50 1.29 -6.46
N LYS A 88 -7.44 1.71 -5.18
CA LYS A 88 -6.66 2.88 -4.72
C LYS A 88 -5.24 2.97 -5.30
N SER A 89 -4.44 1.92 -5.13
CA SER A 89 -3.05 1.90 -5.60
C SER A 89 -2.95 1.86 -7.12
N MET A 90 -3.93 1.26 -7.81
CA MET A 90 -4.00 1.28 -9.28
C MET A 90 -4.29 2.70 -9.80
N LEU A 91 -5.25 3.40 -9.20
CA LEU A 91 -5.52 4.81 -9.54
C LEU A 91 -4.31 5.71 -9.25
N MET A 92 -3.59 5.43 -8.16
CA MET A 92 -2.30 6.07 -7.86
C MET A 92 -1.22 5.73 -8.91
N ASP A 93 -1.11 4.46 -9.34
CA ASP A 93 -0.17 4.03 -10.39
C ASP A 93 -0.42 4.81 -11.68
N LEU A 94 -1.69 4.84 -12.11
CA LEU A 94 -2.16 5.50 -13.32
C LEU A 94 -1.81 6.99 -13.30
N PHE A 95 -2.18 7.70 -12.23
CA PHE A 95 -1.86 9.13 -12.10
C PHE A 95 -0.35 9.38 -12.02
N TYR A 96 0.38 8.63 -11.19
CA TYR A 96 1.81 8.85 -10.98
C TYR A 96 2.61 8.65 -12.27
N ALA A 97 2.23 7.67 -13.11
CA ALA A 97 2.91 7.40 -14.37
C ALA A 97 2.90 8.64 -15.29
N ILE A 98 1.73 9.27 -15.44
CA ILE A 98 1.53 10.36 -16.39
C ILE A 98 1.67 11.75 -15.78
N ALA A 99 1.74 11.88 -14.45
CA ALA A 99 1.78 13.18 -13.75
C ALA A 99 2.85 14.12 -14.37
N PRO A 100 2.48 15.37 -14.71
CA PRO A 100 3.28 16.29 -15.52
C PRO A 100 4.34 17.02 -14.67
N VAL A 101 4.90 16.33 -13.68
CA VAL A 101 5.90 16.84 -12.74
C VAL A 101 7.12 15.93 -12.82
N THR A 102 8.29 16.51 -13.09
CA THR A 102 9.55 15.75 -13.16
C THR A 102 10.05 15.37 -11.77
N ALA A 103 9.98 16.30 -10.82
CA ALA A 103 10.34 16.07 -9.42
C ALA A 103 9.15 15.45 -8.67
N LYS A 104 8.95 14.14 -8.84
CA LYS A 104 7.87 13.39 -8.17
C LYS A 104 8.43 12.16 -7.47
N ARG A 105 7.99 11.92 -6.23
CA ARG A 105 8.40 10.75 -5.43
C ARG A 105 7.16 9.99 -5.00
N ARG A 106 7.20 8.68 -5.20
CA ARG A 106 6.21 7.75 -4.68
C ARG A 106 6.86 6.81 -3.68
N VAL A 107 6.20 6.60 -2.54
CA VAL A 107 6.76 5.84 -1.43
C VAL A 107 5.66 5.29 -0.53
N HIS A 108 5.90 4.13 0.09
CA HIS A 108 5.02 3.64 1.17
C HIS A 108 5.18 4.51 2.41
N PHE A 109 4.08 4.81 3.10
CA PHE A 109 4.12 5.79 4.20
C PHE A 109 5.09 5.41 5.33
N HIS A 110 5.20 4.12 5.68
CA HIS A 110 6.16 3.64 6.68
C HIS A 110 7.62 3.87 6.25
N GLU A 111 7.97 3.58 4.98
CA GLU A 111 9.32 3.80 4.46
C GLU A 111 9.68 5.29 4.46
N PHE A 112 8.70 6.16 4.18
CA PHE A 112 8.88 7.59 4.32
C PHE A 112 9.20 7.98 5.77
N MET A 113 8.47 7.45 6.74
CA MET A 113 8.76 7.75 8.16
C MET A 113 10.15 7.30 8.59
N LEU A 114 10.63 6.14 8.12
CA LEU A 114 12.01 5.70 8.38
C LEU A 114 13.05 6.67 7.80
N ASP A 115 12.83 7.18 6.58
CA ASP A 115 13.68 8.21 5.96
C ASP A 115 13.66 9.51 6.79
N ILE A 116 12.50 9.94 7.28
CA ILE A 116 12.40 11.13 8.14
C ILE A 116 13.15 10.94 9.46
N HIS A 117 13.01 9.80 10.13
CA HIS A 117 13.74 9.51 11.36
C HIS A 117 15.26 9.46 11.16
N ALA A 118 15.72 8.91 10.03
CA ALA A 118 17.13 8.93 9.66
C ALA A 118 17.66 10.36 9.47
N ARG A 119 16.88 11.22 8.79
CA ARG A 119 17.23 12.65 8.60
C ARG A 119 17.21 13.43 9.91
N LEU A 120 16.27 13.13 10.81
CA LEU A 120 16.22 13.70 12.15
C LEU A 120 17.47 13.35 12.95
N LYS A 121 17.85 12.07 12.96
CA LYS A 121 19.07 11.60 13.62
C LYS A 121 20.31 12.32 13.09
N ALA A 122 20.46 12.37 11.76
CA ALA A 122 21.57 13.07 11.12
C ALA A 122 21.61 14.56 11.51
N TRP A 123 20.46 15.24 11.58
CA TRP A 123 20.40 16.63 12.04
C TRP A 123 20.84 16.80 13.49
N HIS A 124 20.45 15.89 14.39
CA HIS A 124 20.83 15.96 15.80
C HIS A 124 22.33 15.71 16.02
N GLU A 125 22.98 14.96 15.12
CA GLU A 125 24.43 14.71 15.15
C GLU A 125 25.26 15.91 14.64
N LEU A 126 24.65 16.87 13.92
CA LEU A 126 25.35 18.07 13.43
C LEU A 126 25.70 19.04 14.58
N SER A 127 26.91 19.61 14.49
CA SER A 127 27.33 20.70 15.37
C SER A 127 26.52 21.98 15.13
N ALA A 128 26.48 22.88 16.12
CA ALA A 128 25.79 24.16 16.01
C ALA A 128 26.26 25.01 14.80
N ARG A 129 27.56 24.91 14.45
CA ARG A 129 28.12 25.61 13.27
C ARG A 129 27.60 25.03 11.96
N GLU A 130 27.52 23.71 11.85
CA GLU A 130 27.02 23.02 10.66
C GLU A 130 25.51 23.27 10.46
N LYS A 131 24.73 23.31 11.55
CA LYS A 131 23.30 23.66 11.50
C LYS A 131 23.09 25.07 10.93
N ILE A 132 23.91 26.04 11.33
CA ILE A 132 23.84 27.41 10.79
C ILE A 132 24.21 27.45 9.30
N GLN A 133 25.25 26.72 8.89
CA GLN A 133 25.66 26.65 7.48
C GLN A 133 24.60 26.00 6.57
N GLN A 134 23.83 25.05 7.10
CA GLN A 134 22.74 24.38 6.39
C GLN A 134 21.44 25.21 6.40
N GLY A 135 21.50 26.47 6.86
CA GLY A 135 20.37 27.40 6.86
C GLY A 135 19.41 27.24 8.04
N GLY A 136 19.86 26.60 9.14
CA GLY A 136 19.23 26.69 10.46
C GLY A 136 19.57 28.01 11.14
N ARG A 137 18.71 28.51 12.03
CA ARG A 137 19.00 29.72 12.82
C ARG A 137 19.75 29.32 14.09
N ALA A 138 20.59 30.21 14.64
CA ALA A 138 21.46 29.92 15.78
C ALA A 138 20.72 29.45 17.07
N ASN A 139 19.41 29.68 17.17
CA ASN A 139 18.53 29.27 18.28
C ASN A 139 17.40 28.32 17.84
N ASP A 140 17.44 27.78 16.63
CA ASP A 140 16.32 26.99 16.07
C ASP A 140 16.65 25.50 16.12
N ASP A 141 16.20 24.87 17.21
CA ASP A 141 16.26 23.42 17.41
C ASP A 141 15.24 22.67 16.56
N ASP A 142 14.38 23.35 15.78
CA ASP A 142 13.41 22.68 14.91
C ASP A 142 14.08 22.12 13.64
N PRO A 143 14.17 20.78 13.48
CA PRO A 143 14.71 20.16 12.27
C PRO A 143 13.75 20.21 11.08
N MET A 144 12.46 20.52 11.29
CA MET A 144 11.42 20.35 10.26
C MET A 144 11.64 21.23 9.02
N PRO A 145 12.00 22.53 9.13
CA PRO A 145 12.27 23.35 7.95
C PRO A 145 13.45 22.84 7.12
N PHE A 146 14.49 22.30 7.77
CA PHE A 146 15.64 21.71 7.09
C PHE A 146 15.25 20.43 6.33
N ILE A 147 14.54 19.52 7.00
CA ILE A 147 14.08 18.26 6.40
C ILE A 147 13.11 18.55 5.24
N ALA A 148 12.18 19.47 5.42
CA ALA A 148 11.24 19.88 4.38
C ALA A 148 11.97 20.42 3.14
N ARG A 149 12.98 21.29 3.31
CA ARG A 149 13.80 21.78 2.18
C ARG A 149 14.48 20.65 1.41
N LYS A 150 15.01 19.64 2.10
CA LYS A 150 15.62 18.48 1.45
C LYS A 150 14.60 17.68 0.65
N ILE A 151 13.41 17.43 1.20
CA ILE A 151 12.34 16.73 0.49
C ILE A 151 11.89 17.53 -0.73
N ILE A 152 11.73 18.85 -0.62
CA ILE A 152 11.32 19.72 -1.73
C ILE A 152 12.33 19.70 -2.89
N GLN A 153 13.63 19.58 -2.58
CA GLN A 153 14.67 19.41 -3.59
C GLN A 153 14.56 18.08 -4.33
N GLU A 154 13.99 17.05 -3.71
CA GLU A 154 13.79 15.72 -4.28
C GLU A 154 12.44 15.61 -5.01
N ALA A 155 11.39 16.21 -4.47
CA ALA A 155 10.03 16.04 -4.96
C ALA A 155 9.12 17.24 -4.62
N GLN A 156 8.36 17.66 -5.63
CA GLN A 156 7.28 18.64 -5.54
C GLN A 156 5.90 17.98 -5.53
N LEU A 157 5.81 16.75 -6.07
CA LEU A 157 4.67 15.87 -5.95
C LEU A 157 5.05 14.65 -5.10
N LEU A 158 4.38 14.48 -3.97
CA LEU A 158 4.53 13.33 -3.08
C LEU A 158 3.32 12.41 -3.21
N CYS A 159 3.56 11.17 -3.60
CA CYS A 159 2.56 10.13 -3.71
C CYS A 159 2.77 9.09 -2.59
N PHE A 160 1.90 9.11 -1.58
CA PHE A 160 1.96 8.16 -0.47
C PHE A 160 1.02 6.99 -0.70
N ASP A 161 1.59 5.78 -0.68
CA ASP A 161 0.80 4.55 -0.59
C ASP A 161 0.60 4.15 0.87
N GLU A 162 -0.63 3.71 1.18
CA GLU A 162 -1.00 3.15 2.48
C GLU A 162 -0.70 4.09 3.67
N LEU A 163 -1.19 5.32 3.58
CA LEU A 163 -1.10 6.28 4.67
C LEU A 163 -1.84 5.77 5.91
N GLN A 164 -1.05 5.38 6.91
CA GLN A 164 -1.52 4.92 8.21
C GLN A 164 -0.54 5.38 9.29
N VAL A 165 -1.08 5.76 10.45
CA VAL A 165 -0.29 6.24 11.59
C VAL A 165 -0.68 5.41 12.80
N THR A 166 0.31 4.77 13.41
CA THR A 166 0.15 3.89 14.59
C THR A 166 0.97 4.35 15.78
N ASP A 167 2.02 5.16 15.58
CA ASP A 167 2.94 5.61 16.62
C ASP A 167 2.74 7.11 16.95
N ILE A 168 2.84 7.45 18.24
CA ILE A 168 2.82 8.82 18.74
C ILE A 168 4.02 9.64 18.26
N ALA A 169 5.19 9.03 18.13
CA ALA A 169 6.41 9.70 17.67
C ALA A 169 6.23 10.21 16.24
N ASP A 170 5.68 9.35 15.37
CA ASP A 170 5.33 9.69 13.99
C ASP A 170 4.28 10.79 13.94
N ALA A 171 3.23 10.68 14.74
CA ALA A 171 2.15 11.66 14.80
C ALA A 171 2.67 13.08 15.09
N MET A 172 3.63 13.24 16.00
CA MET A 172 4.21 14.55 16.33
C MET A 172 5.10 15.12 15.22
N VAL A 173 5.85 14.26 14.54
CA VAL A 173 6.71 14.66 13.41
C VAL A 173 5.88 15.10 12.22
N LEU A 174 4.84 14.34 11.87
CA LEU A 174 3.99 14.58 10.69
C LEU A 174 3.31 15.94 10.70
N THR A 175 2.70 16.32 11.83
CA THR A 175 1.99 17.60 11.96
C THR A 175 2.87 18.78 11.60
N ARG A 176 4.15 18.75 12.01
CA ARG A 176 5.10 19.85 11.78
C ARG A 176 5.70 19.79 10.39
N LEU A 177 6.08 18.59 9.94
CA LEU A 177 6.68 18.39 8.62
C LEU A 177 5.72 18.80 7.50
N PHE A 178 4.47 18.32 7.54
CA PHE A 178 3.50 18.63 6.48
C PHE A 178 3.09 20.10 6.46
N LYS A 179 3.11 20.77 7.62
CA LYS A 179 2.92 22.23 7.68
C LYS A 179 3.95 22.95 6.83
N GLU A 180 5.23 22.57 6.96
CA GLU A 180 6.31 23.13 6.16
C GLU A 180 6.18 22.74 4.67
N LEU A 181 5.88 21.48 4.37
CA LEU A 181 5.72 21.02 2.98
C LEU A 181 4.58 21.75 2.25
N PHE A 182 3.41 21.89 2.88
CA PHE A 182 2.27 22.59 2.29
C PHE A 182 2.51 24.10 2.16
N ALA A 183 3.20 24.72 3.13
CA ALA A 183 3.57 26.13 3.04
C ALA A 183 4.50 26.42 1.85
N GLN A 184 5.27 25.42 1.41
CA GLN A 184 6.18 25.50 0.27
C GLN A 184 5.54 25.03 -1.05
N GLY A 185 4.24 24.71 -1.04
CA GLY A 185 3.49 24.32 -2.24
C GLY A 185 3.70 22.88 -2.71
N VAL A 186 4.19 21.99 -1.83
CA VAL A 186 4.26 20.55 -2.15
C VAL A 186 2.85 19.99 -2.30
N VAL A 187 2.61 19.32 -3.41
CA VAL A 187 1.34 18.65 -3.71
C VAL A 187 1.42 17.21 -3.23
N VAL A 188 0.38 16.75 -2.55
CA VAL A 188 0.32 15.40 -1.99
C VAL A 188 -0.84 14.63 -2.61
N VAL A 189 -0.57 13.39 -3.03
CA VAL A 189 -1.62 12.40 -3.31
C VAL A 189 -1.40 11.24 -2.35
N ALA A 190 -2.44 10.78 -1.66
CA ALA A 190 -2.34 9.72 -0.67
C ALA A 190 -3.43 8.67 -0.87
N THR A 191 -3.09 7.40 -0.63
CA THR A 191 -4.07 6.30 -0.49
C THR A 191 -4.13 5.82 0.94
N SER A 192 -5.32 5.50 1.46
CA SER A 192 -5.49 4.92 2.79
C SER A 192 -6.64 3.94 2.87
N ASN A 193 -6.61 3.03 3.83
CA ASN A 193 -7.75 2.17 4.16
C ASN A 193 -8.73 2.85 5.14
N ARG A 194 -8.45 4.08 5.58
CA ARG A 194 -9.25 4.81 6.56
C ARG A 194 -9.50 6.25 6.12
N PRO A 195 -10.67 6.84 6.44
CA PRO A 195 -10.85 8.27 6.28
C PRO A 195 -9.88 9.04 7.19
N PRO A 196 -9.57 10.32 6.90
CA PRO A 196 -8.63 11.12 7.69
C PRO A 196 -8.96 11.16 9.19
N ASP A 197 -10.24 11.23 9.53
CA ASP A 197 -10.70 11.25 10.93
C ASP A 197 -10.37 9.96 11.69
N ASP A 198 -10.19 8.84 11.00
CA ASP A 198 -9.86 7.56 11.62
C ASP A 198 -8.35 7.27 11.61
N LEU A 199 -7.52 8.19 11.08
CA LEU A 199 -6.07 8.12 11.21
C LEU A 199 -5.67 8.29 12.66
N TYR A 200 -4.84 7.38 13.20
CA TYR A 200 -4.40 7.38 14.59
C TYR A 200 -5.56 7.40 15.62
N LYS A 201 -6.70 6.80 15.26
CA LYS A 201 -7.87 6.68 16.15
C LYS A 201 -7.46 5.91 17.40
N ASN A 202 -7.84 6.41 18.57
CA ASN A 202 -7.47 5.87 19.88
C ASN A 202 -5.96 5.89 20.20
N GLY A 203 -5.14 6.58 19.40
CA GLY A 203 -3.72 6.74 19.69
C GLY A 203 -3.47 7.60 20.93
N LEU A 204 -2.33 7.34 21.59
CA LEU A 204 -1.89 8.14 22.74
C LEU A 204 -1.71 9.61 22.34
N ASN A 205 -2.20 10.53 23.17
CA ASN A 205 -2.17 11.98 22.92
C ASN A 205 -2.73 12.41 21.55
N ARG A 206 -3.76 11.71 21.04
CA ARG A 206 -4.44 12.00 19.76
C ARG A 206 -4.76 13.47 19.52
N GLN A 207 -5.05 14.25 20.55
CA GLN A 207 -5.29 15.70 20.44
C GLN A 207 -4.15 16.45 19.73
N ARG A 208 -2.90 15.99 19.88
CA ARG A 208 -1.72 16.56 19.19
C ARG A 208 -1.67 16.23 17.69
N PHE A 209 -2.42 15.22 17.26
CA PHE A 209 -2.49 14.77 15.86
C PHE A 209 -3.68 15.38 15.10
N LEU A 210 -4.71 15.87 15.81
CA LEU A 210 -5.85 16.54 15.18
C LEU A 210 -5.45 17.69 14.24
N PRO A 211 -4.44 18.54 14.54
CA PRO A 211 -4.02 19.58 13.60
C PRO A 211 -3.47 19.03 12.28
N PHE A 212 -2.96 17.81 12.22
CA PHE A 212 -2.57 17.17 10.97
C PHE A 212 -3.76 16.67 10.18
N ILE A 213 -4.79 16.13 10.86
CA ILE A 213 -6.05 15.75 10.20
C ILE A 213 -6.70 16.97 9.56
N GLU A 214 -6.70 18.11 10.25
CA GLU A 214 -7.21 19.37 9.68
C GLU A 214 -6.39 19.84 8.47
N GLN A 215 -5.05 19.74 8.53
CA GLN A 215 -4.20 20.03 7.37
C GLN A 215 -4.52 19.13 6.17
N ILE A 216 -4.76 17.84 6.40
CA ILE A 216 -5.20 16.90 5.35
C ILE A 216 -6.51 17.40 4.74
N LYS A 217 -7.54 17.68 5.55
CA LYS A 217 -8.86 18.11 5.06
C LYS A 217 -8.83 19.47 4.36
N GLU A 218 -7.92 20.36 4.76
CA GLU A 218 -7.78 21.67 4.13
C GLU A 218 -7.07 21.57 2.77
N LYS A 219 -5.98 20.79 2.70
CA LYS A 219 -5.08 20.73 1.53
C LYS A 219 -5.36 19.61 0.55
N LEU A 220 -6.18 18.62 0.92
CA LEU A 220 -6.50 17.45 0.12
C LEU A 220 -8.00 17.33 -0.09
N ASP A 221 -8.39 16.97 -1.31
CA ASP A 221 -9.75 16.51 -1.58
C ASP A 221 -9.90 15.06 -1.10
N ILE A 222 -10.87 14.83 -0.22
CA ILE A 222 -11.08 13.54 0.44
C ILE A 222 -12.10 12.75 -0.38
N ILE A 223 -11.66 11.66 -1.00
CA ILE A 223 -12.46 10.91 -1.97
C ILE A 223 -12.66 9.47 -1.49
N PRO A 224 -13.91 9.06 -1.18
CA PRO A 224 -14.24 7.68 -0.89
C PRO A 224 -14.24 6.81 -2.16
N LEU A 225 -13.67 5.62 -2.03
CA LEU A 225 -13.78 4.52 -2.97
C LEU A 225 -14.61 3.41 -2.32
N GLU A 226 -15.91 3.64 -2.30
CA GLU A 226 -16.94 2.77 -1.73
C GLU A 226 -17.77 2.09 -2.83
N GLY A 227 -17.11 1.51 -3.83
CA GLY A 227 -17.77 0.66 -4.83
C GLY A 227 -18.09 -0.74 -4.29
N PRO A 228 -19.06 -1.49 -4.85
CA PRO A 228 -19.29 -2.88 -4.48
C PRO A 228 -18.17 -3.81 -4.98
N VAL A 229 -17.46 -3.42 -6.04
CA VAL A 229 -16.48 -4.25 -6.77
C VAL A 229 -15.15 -4.35 -6.02
N ASP A 230 -14.71 -5.58 -5.71
CA ASP A 230 -13.32 -5.86 -5.32
C ASP A 230 -12.55 -6.28 -6.59
N TYR A 231 -11.68 -5.39 -7.07
CA TYR A 231 -10.96 -5.58 -8.33
C TYR A 231 -9.86 -6.65 -8.25
N ARG A 232 -9.54 -7.13 -7.06
CA ARG A 232 -8.60 -8.25 -6.90
C ARG A 232 -9.21 -9.56 -7.38
N TYR A 233 -10.53 -9.70 -7.32
CA TYR A 233 -11.24 -10.86 -7.88
C TYR A 233 -10.97 -11.00 -9.38
N ASN A 234 -11.07 -9.91 -10.16
CA ASN A 234 -10.77 -9.93 -11.60
C ASN A 234 -9.31 -10.36 -11.89
N ARG A 235 -8.37 -10.10 -10.98
CA ARG A 235 -6.95 -10.53 -11.13
C ARG A 235 -6.70 -11.98 -10.73
N LEU A 236 -7.62 -12.58 -9.98
CA LEU A 236 -7.67 -14.01 -9.69
C LEU A 236 -8.46 -14.79 -10.75
N GLN A 237 -9.23 -14.13 -11.62
CA GLN A 237 -9.96 -14.83 -12.68
C GLN A 237 -9.00 -15.64 -13.57
N GLY A 238 -9.29 -16.93 -13.70
CA GLY A 238 -8.47 -17.89 -14.44
C GLY A 238 -7.27 -18.47 -13.67
N ALA A 239 -7.03 -18.05 -12.42
CA ALA A 239 -6.02 -18.65 -11.55
C ALA A 239 -6.66 -19.72 -10.65
N GLU A 240 -6.11 -20.93 -10.66
CA GLU A 240 -6.46 -21.92 -9.64
C GLU A 240 -6.01 -21.40 -8.26
N THR A 241 -6.73 -21.79 -7.20
CA THR A 241 -6.37 -21.45 -5.82
C THR A 241 -5.69 -22.63 -5.11
N TYR A 242 -5.81 -23.84 -5.64
CA TYR A 242 -5.20 -25.04 -5.09
C TYR A 242 -4.40 -25.76 -6.17
N TYR A 243 -3.08 -25.78 -6.03
CA TYR A 243 -2.17 -26.39 -7.00
C TYR A 243 -1.58 -27.69 -6.44
N PHE A 244 -1.53 -28.73 -7.27
CA PHE A 244 -0.83 -29.98 -6.97
C PHE A 244 -0.30 -30.61 -8.27
N PRO A 245 0.75 -31.45 -8.21
CA PRO A 245 1.64 -31.68 -7.07
C PRO A 245 2.62 -30.50 -6.88
N ILE A 246 3.36 -30.50 -5.77
CA ILE A 246 4.46 -29.53 -5.55
C ILE A 246 5.55 -29.80 -6.59
N ASN A 247 5.71 -28.87 -7.53
CA ASN A 247 6.74 -28.93 -8.57
C ASN A 247 7.11 -27.52 -9.05
N ALA A 248 8.03 -27.44 -10.00
CA ALA A 248 8.48 -26.16 -10.56
C ALA A 248 7.36 -25.39 -11.28
N ALA A 249 6.43 -26.09 -11.95
CA ALA A 249 5.32 -25.49 -12.66
C ALA A 249 4.29 -24.85 -11.71
N THR A 250 3.84 -25.57 -10.68
CA THR A 250 2.91 -25.05 -9.67
C THR A 250 3.51 -23.91 -8.87
N THR A 251 4.83 -23.98 -8.59
CA THR A 251 5.58 -22.87 -7.99
C THR A 251 5.60 -21.63 -8.89
N ALA A 252 5.80 -21.80 -10.21
CA ALA A 252 5.79 -20.71 -11.18
C ALA A 252 4.39 -20.08 -11.30
N GLN A 253 3.32 -20.88 -11.29
CA GLN A 253 1.94 -20.40 -11.33
C GLN A 253 1.58 -19.56 -10.10
N LEU A 254 1.92 -20.03 -8.89
CA LEU A 254 1.73 -19.27 -7.65
C LEU A 254 2.56 -17.98 -7.64
N SER A 255 3.79 -18.04 -8.16
CA SER A 255 4.62 -16.85 -8.34
C SER A 255 3.95 -15.85 -9.28
N ALA A 256 3.45 -16.29 -10.43
CA ALA A 256 2.75 -15.42 -11.37
C ALA A 256 1.48 -14.81 -10.74
N ALA A 257 0.73 -15.58 -9.96
CA ALA A 257 -0.42 -15.08 -9.22
C ALA A 257 -0.04 -13.97 -8.22
N PHE A 258 1.05 -14.15 -7.46
CA PHE A 258 1.57 -13.11 -6.57
C PHE A 258 1.87 -11.80 -7.32
N PHE A 259 2.56 -11.88 -8.45
CA PHE A 259 2.93 -10.70 -9.23
C PHE A 259 1.72 -9.99 -9.85
N ARG A 260 0.74 -10.75 -10.38
CA ARG A 260 -0.54 -10.18 -10.83
C ARG A 260 -1.29 -9.47 -9.70
N LEU A 261 -1.34 -10.07 -8.51
CA LEU A 261 -2.06 -9.48 -7.37
C LEU A 261 -1.38 -8.23 -6.80
N THR A 262 -0.07 -8.10 -6.99
CA THR A 262 0.73 -7.02 -6.40
C THR A 262 1.13 -5.93 -7.39
N ASP A 263 0.66 -6.00 -8.64
CA ASP A 263 1.07 -5.12 -9.76
C ASP A 263 2.59 -5.00 -9.91
N ARG A 264 3.32 -6.05 -9.53
CA ARG A 264 4.76 -6.12 -9.67
C ARG A 264 5.12 -7.00 -10.86
N ARG A 265 6.25 -6.70 -11.48
CA ARG A 265 6.80 -7.52 -12.55
C ARG A 265 7.55 -8.72 -11.96
N VAL A 266 7.47 -9.89 -12.61
CA VAL A 266 8.09 -11.13 -12.11
C VAL A 266 9.62 -10.98 -12.00
N GLU A 267 10.19 -10.15 -12.87
CA GLU A 267 11.60 -9.81 -12.93
C GLU A 267 12.08 -9.05 -11.67
N ASP A 268 11.17 -8.41 -10.91
CA ASP A 268 11.47 -7.70 -9.67
C ASP A 268 11.40 -8.60 -8.42
N ARG A 269 11.48 -9.93 -8.57
CA ARG A 269 11.37 -10.91 -7.47
C ARG A 269 12.34 -10.70 -6.31
N ALA A 270 13.51 -10.13 -6.59
CA ALA A 270 14.53 -9.80 -5.59
C ALA A 270 14.19 -8.54 -4.78
N LYS A 271 13.30 -7.68 -5.29
CA LYS A 271 12.89 -6.42 -4.67
C LYS A 271 11.55 -6.52 -3.92
N VAL A 272 11.00 -7.72 -3.79
CA VAL A 272 9.78 -7.94 -2.98
C VAL A 272 10.19 -7.82 -1.51
N PRO A 273 9.65 -6.84 -0.76
CA PRO A 273 10.05 -6.62 0.61
C PRO A 273 9.56 -7.75 1.52
N SER A 274 10.28 -7.94 2.62
CA SER A 274 9.81 -8.69 3.78
C SER A 274 9.13 -7.73 4.76
N GLU A 275 8.19 -8.24 5.55
CA GLU A 275 7.51 -7.48 6.59
C GLU A 275 7.62 -8.19 7.96
N GLU A 276 7.37 -7.45 9.04
CA GLU A 276 7.23 -8.00 10.39
C GLU A 276 5.88 -7.59 10.97
N LEU A 277 5.09 -8.58 11.42
CA LEU A 277 3.89 -8.33 12.22
C LEU A 277 4.24 -8.38 13.71
N ILE A 278 3.77 -7.39 14.47
CA ILE A 278 3.88 -7.40 15.93
C ILE A 278 2.61 -8.03 16.51
N VAL A 279 2.77 -9.21 17.12
CA VAL A 279 1.67 -9.96 17.73
C VAL A 279 1.96 -10.15 19.21
N GLN A 280 1.21 -9.46 20.07
CA GLN A 280 1.38 -9.53 21.54
C GLN A 280 2.84 -9.32 21.99
N GLY A 281 3.55 -8.40 21.34
CA GLY A 281 4.96 -8.09 21.64
C GLY A 281 5.99 -9.02 20.99
N ARG A 282 5.57 -10.08 20.28
CA ARG A 282 6.45 -10.94 19.47
C ARG A 282 6.46 -10.50 18.01
N ARG A 283 7.58 -10.72 17.32
CA ARG A 283 7.74 -10.43 15.89
C ARG A 283 7.47 -11.68 15.05
N LEU A 284 6.51 -11.60 14.15
CA LEU A 284 6.23 -12.61 13.14
C LEU A 284 6.76 -12.13 11.80
N PHE A 285 7.81 -12.77 11.32
CA PHE A 285 8.44 -12.42 10.05
C PHE A 285 7.69 -13.00 8.85
N VAL A 286 7.40 -12.12 7.90
CA VAL A 286 6.71 -12.41 6.64
C VAL A 286 7.72 -12.32 5.50
N PRO A 287 8.14 -13.47 4.91
CA PRO A 287 9.26 -13.48 3.97
C PRO A 287 9.08 -12.60 2.74
N LYS A 288 7.87 -12.55 2.21
CA LYS A 288 7.50 -11.73 1.08
C LYS A 288 6.10 -11.21 1.30
N ALA A 289 5.97 -9.90 1.32
CA ALA A 289 4.68 -9.23 1.35
C ALA A 289 4.71 -8.00 0.44
N ALA A 290 3.58 -7.72 -0.22
CA ALA A 290 3.39 -6.49 -0.96
C ALA A 290 1.90 -6.23 -1.17
N ARG A 291 1.48 -4.97 -1.07
CA ARG A 291 0.10 -4.51 -1.34
C ARG A 291 -0.99 -5.33 -0.64
N GLY A 292 -0.70 -5.91 0.53
CA GLY A 292 -1.62 -6.76 1.30
C GLY A 292 -1.69 -8.24 0.89
N VAL A 293 -0.75 -8.71 0.06
CA VAL A 293 -0.54 -10.12 -0.30
C VAL A 293 0.70 -10.64 0.43
N ALA A 294 0.59 -11.75 1.16
CA ALA A 294 1.72 -12.39 1.84
C ALA A 294 2.02 -13.79 1.30
N VAL A 295 3.30 -14.17 1.29
CA VAL A 295 3.75 -15.51 0.91
C VAL A 295 4.47 -16.19 2.07
N PHE A 296 4.02 -17.39 2.40
CA PHE A 296 4.61 -18.23 3.43
C PHE A 296 4.88 -19.64 2.89
N SER A 297 5.89 -20.32 3.41
CA SER A 297 5.98 -21.77 3.32
C SER A 297 5.18 -22.42 4.44
N PHE A 298 4.57 -23.58 4.20
CA PHE A 298 3.88 -24.38 5.21
C PHE A 298 4.72 -24.55 6.49
N LYS A 299 5.99 -24.96 6.34
CA LYS A 299 6.93 -25.13 7.47
C LYS A 299 7.03 -23.88 8.36
N ARG A 300 6.90 -22.68 7.77
CA ARG A 300 7.03 -21.44 8.53
C ARG A 300 5.82 -21.16 9.40
N LEU A 301 4.61 -21.46 8.91
CA LEU A 301 3.38 -21.21 9.65
C LEU A 301 3.01 -22.38 10.57
N CYS A 302 3.08 -23.60 10.08
CA CYS A 302 2.50 -24.76 10.77
C CYS A 302 3.52 -25.61 11.53
N ALA A 303 4.81 -25.59 11.14
CA ALA A 303 5.88 -26.33 11.84
C ALA A 303 6.66 -25.48 12.87
N ASN A 304 6.14 -24.30 13.21
CA ASN A 304 6.65 -23.45 14.28
C ASN A 304 5.56 -23.27 15.36
N PRO A 305 5.93 -22.87 16.60
CA PRO A 305 4.96 -22.67 17.69
C PRO A 305 4.18 -21.36 17.53
N LEU A 306 3.44 -21.24 16.43
CA LEU A 306 2.46 -20.18 16.21
C LEU A 306 1.11 -20.60 16.77
N GLY A 307 0.38 -19.64 17.32
CA GLY A 307 -0.95 -19.82 17.89
C GLY A 307 -2.02 -19.04 17.13
N THR A 308 -3.27 -19.16 17.59
CA THR A 308 -4.43 -18.50 16.97
C THR A 308 -4.26 -16.99 16.83
N ALA A 309 -3.65 -16.32 17.81
CA ALA A 309 -3.38 -14.88 17.75
C ALA A 309 -2.48 -14.48 16.57
N ASP A 310 -1.51 -15.33 16.22
CA ASP A 310 -0.60 -15.10 15.10
C ASP A 310 -1.34 -15.23 13.77
N TYR A 311 -2.16 -16.26 13.62
CA TYR A 311 -2.97 -16.47 12.41
C TYR A 311 -4.03 -15.39 12.22
N LEU A 312 -4.67 -14.92 13.31
CA LEU A 312 -5.58 -13.78 13.26
C LEU A 312 -4.86 -12.49 12.86
N ALA A 313 -3.62 -12.27 13.32
CA ALA A 313 -2.84 -11.11 12.89
C ALA A 313 -2.53 -11.16 11.39
N ILE A 314 -2.15 -12.33 10.86
CA ILE A 314 -1.96 -12.55 9.42
C ILE A 314 -3.27 -12.28 8.67
N ALA A 315 -4.38 -12.86 9.13
CA ALA A 315 -5.69 -12.73 8.50
C ALA A 315 -6.19 -11.28 8.47
N ARG A 316 -5.81 -10.45 9.45
CA ARG A 316 -6.15 -9.02 9.49
C ARG A 316 -5.23 -8.16 8.63
N ALA A 317 -3.95 -8.51 8.55
CA ALA A 317 -2.96 -7.75 7.80
C ALA A 317 -3.05 -7.99 6.29
N TYR A 318 -3.37 -9.21 5.88
CA TYR A 318 -3.30 -9.63 4.48
C TYR A 318 -4.65 -10.08 3.95
N HIS A 319 -5.06 -9.51 2.82
CA HIS A 319 -6.30 -9.89 2.13
C HIS A 319 -6.12 -11.15 1.28
N THR A 320 -4.87 -11.49 0.94
CA THR A 320 -4.52 -12.70 0.22
C THR A 320 -3.28 -13.32 0.83
N VAL A 321 -3.35 -14.62 1.10
CA VAL A 321 -2.21 -15.39 1.58
C VAL A 321 -1.90 -16.51 0.61
N ILE A 322 -0.63 -16.62 0.25
CA ILE A 322 -0.09 -17.68 -0.58
C ILE A 322 0.73 -18.61 0.30
N MET A 323 0.36 -19.88 0.38
CA MET A 323 1.12 -20.90 1.12
C MET A 323 1.73 -21.94 0.19
N VAL A 324 3.05 -22.09 0.25
CA VAL A 324 3.76 -23.09 -0.56
C VAL A 324 4.14 -24.33 0.25
N ALA A 325 4.24 -25.46 -0.45
CA ALA A 325 4.69 -26.75 0.04
C ALA A 325 3.90 -27.33 1.23
N ILE A 326 2.57 -27.41 1.14
CA ILE A 326 1.73 -28.12 2.11
C ILE A 326 1.96 -29.64 1.94
N PRO A 327 2.42 -30.37 2.98
CA PRO A 327 2.62 -31.81 2.91
C PRO A 327 1.28 -32.53 2.93
N GLN A 328 1.29 -33.84 2.62
CA GLN A 328 0.19 -34.70 3.04
C GLN A 328 0.22 -34.86 4.55
N PHE A 329 -0.93 -34.77 5.19
CA PHE A 329 -1.07 -34.94 6.63
C PHE A 329 -1.27 -36.42 6.97
N THR A 330 -0.49 -36.88 7.95
CA THR A 330 -0.50 -38.23 8.51
C THR A 330 -0.51 -38.12 10.04
N GLN A 331 -0.57 -39.24 10.75
CA GLN A 331 -0.47 -39.23 12.22
C GLN A 331 0.84 -38.58 12.73
N GLU A 332 1.94 -38.70 11.97
CA GLU A 332 3.26 -38.19 12.36
C GLU A 332 3.33 -36.66 12.42
N ASN A 333 2.48 -35.95 11.67
CA ASN A 333 2.45 -34.48 11.61
C ASN A 333 1.10 -33.90 12.05
N SER A 334 0.44 -34.57 13.00
CA SER A 334 -0.89 -34.20 13.50
C SER A 334 -0.92 -32.83 14.19
N ASP A 335 0.16 -32.42 14.86
CA ASP A 335 0.26 -31.09 15.46
C ASP A 335 0.31 -29.98 14.40
N GLU A 336 1.06 -30.19 13.32
CA GLU A 336 1.10 -29.29 12.17
C GLU A 336 -0.26 -29.27 11.43
N ALA A 337 -0.94 -30.41 11.35
CA ALA A 337 -2.30 -30.50 10.80
C ALA A 337 -3.28 -29.64 11.60
N ARG A 338 -3.31 -29.75 12.94
CA ARG A 338 -4.15 -28.91 13.81
C ARG A 338 -3.83 -27.43 13.66
N ARG A 339 -2.54 -27.08 13.56
CA ARG A 339 -2.12 -25.70 13.29
C ARG A 339 -2.60 -25.19 11.93
N PHE A 340 -2.60 -26.05 10.90
CA PHE A 340 -3.14 -25.71 9.59
C PHE A 340 -4.65 -25.49 9.62
N ILE A 341 -5.41 -26.34 10.34
CA ILE A 341 -6.85 -26.16 10.57
C ILE A 341 -7.11 -24.77 11.17
N HIS A 342 -6.45 -24.42 12.28
CA HIS A 342 -6.62 -23.11 12.92
C HIS A 342 -6.25 -21.94 12.00
N PHE A 343 -5.24 -22.12 11.14
CA PHE A 343 -4.85 -21.11 10.18
C PHE A 343 -5.92 -20.89 9.10
N ILE A 344 -6.44 -21.98 8.50
CA ILE A 344 -7.53 -21.90 7.51
C ILE A 344 -8.78 -21.29 8.13
N ASP A 345 -9.10 -21.64 9.37
CA ASP A 345 -10.24 -21.09 10.09
C ASP A 345 -10.13 -19.56 10.23
N ALA A 346 -8.96 -19.07 10.66
CA ALA A 346 -8.70 -17.64 10.78
C ALA A 346 -8.82 -16.90 9.43
N LEU A 347 -8.28 -17.49 8.35
CA LEU A 347 -8.40 -16.93 7.00
C LEU A 347 -9.85 -16.90 6.53
N TYR A 348 -10.56 -18.01 6.74
CA TYR A 348 -11.93 -18.21 6.30
C TYR A 348 -12.86 -17.16 6.91
N GLU A 349 -12.79 -16.97 8.23
CA GLU A 349 -13.58 -16.00 9.00
C GLU A 349 -13.35 -14.55 8.58
N HIS A 350 -12.16 -14.22 8.09
CA HIS A 350 -11.80 -12.85 7.66
C HIS A 350 -11.96 -12.65 6.14
N GLY A 351 -12.51 -13.62 5.41
CA GLY A 351 -12.70 -13.52 3.97
C GLY A 351 -11.40 -13.47 3.16
N VAL A 352 -10.29 -13.99 3.71
CA VAL A 352 -8.96 -13.92 3.11
C VAL A 352 -8.87 -14.89 1.93
N LYS A 353 -8.33 -14.43 0.81
CA LYS A 353 -8.12 -15.30 -0.37
C LYS A 353 -6.91 -16.17 -0.14
N PHE A 354 -7.06 -17.47 -0.32
CA PHE A 354 -6.01 -18.42 -0.05
C PHE A 354 -5.59 -19.12 -1.35
N LEU A 355 -4.33 -18.98 -1.71
CA LEU A 355 -3.73 -19.73 -2.81
C LEU A 355 -2.66 -20.66 -2.23
N CYS A 356 -2.60 -21.91 -2.67
CA CYS A 356 -1.61 -22.83 -2.11
C CYS A 356 -1.12 -23.90 -3.07
N SER A 357 0.05 -24.47 -2.77
CA SER A 357 0.54 -25.69 -3.40
C SER A 357 0.61 -26.81 -2.38
N ALA A 358 0.08 -27.99 -2.70
CA ALA A 358 0.09 -29.16 -1.84
C ALA A 358 0.69 -30.38 -2.53
N ALA A 359 1.21 -31.31 -1.72
CA ALA A 359 1.83 -32.55 -2.19
C ALA A 359 0.85 -33.47 -2.94
N VAL A 360 -0.42 -33.40 -2.57
CA VAL A 360 -1.50 -34.29 -3.01
C VAL A 360 -2.75 -33.46 -3.33
N PRO A 361 -3.71 -33.99 -4.10
CA PRO A 361 -5.00 -33.32 -4.32
C PRO A 361 -5.78 -33.14 -3.00
N LEU A 362 -6.64 -32.12 -2.95
CA LEU A 362 -7.35 -31.71 -1.74
C LEU A 362 -8.10 -32.86 -1.01
N PRO A 363 -8.83 -33.77 -1.70
CA PRO A 363 -9.51 -34.88 -1.02
C PRO A 363 -8.56 -35.88 -0.33
N SER A 364 -7.30 -35.93 -0.76
CA SER A 364 -6.28 -36.84 -0.22
C SER A 364 -5.32 -36.13 0.74
N LEU A 365 -5.59 -34.87 1.08
CA LEU A 365 -4.69 -34.03 1.88
C LEU A 365 -4.45 -34.58 3.29
N TYR A 366 -5.39 -35.36 3.82
CA TYR A 366 -5.28 -36.06 5.09
C TYR A 366 -5.52 -37.55 4.88
N SER A 367 -4.56 -38.37 5.32
CA SER A 367 -4.67 -39.83 5.35
C SER A 367 -4.81 -40.29 6.79
N ASP A 368 -6.01 -40.75 7.15
CA ASP A 368 -6.45 -41.41 8.39
C ASP A 368 -5.71 -41.10 9.72
N GLY A 369 -6.48 -40.58 10.69
CA GLY A 369 -6.07 -40.34 12.08
C GLY A 369 -7.16 -39.62 12.90
N ASP A 370 -6.95 -39.44 14.21
CA ASP A 370 -7.94 -38.96 15.19
C ASP A 370 -8.62 -37.60 14.88
N ALA A 371 -8.04 -36.77 14.03
CA ALA A 371 -8.59 -35.45 13.66
C ALA A 371 -9.50 -35.46 12.41
N GLY A 372 -9.95 -36.64 11.94
CA GLY A 372 -10.67 -36.79 10.65
C GLY A 372 -11.85 -35.83 10.45
N PHE A 373 -12.70 -35.67 11.47
CA PHE A 373 -13.88 -34.79 11.40
C PHE A 373 -13.51 -33.29 11.26
N GLU A 374 -12.51 -32.81 12.01
CA GLU A 374 -12.05 -31.42 11.90
C GLU A 374 -11.38 -31.15 10.55
N PHE A 375 -10.72 -32.17 10.00
CA PHE A 375 -10.08 -32.08 8.70
C PHE A 375 -11.09 -32.08 7.55
N GLU A 376 -12.17 -32.86 7.62
CA GLU A 376 -13.29 -32.81 6.66
C GLU A 376 -13.90 -31.40 6.59
N ARG A 377 -14.10 -30.75 7.75
CA ARG A 377 -14.55 -29.35 7.81
C ARG A 377 -13.56 -28.41 7.09
N THR A 378 -12.26 -28.64 7.28
CA THR A 378 -11.20 -27.84 6.66
C THR A 378 -11.17 -28.03 5.15
N VAL A 379 -11.35 -29.26 4.66
CA VAL A 379 -11.47 -29.57 3.23
C VAL A 379 -12.70 -28.88 2.62
N SER A 380 -13.83 -28.90 3.31
CA SER A 380 -15.05 -28.18 2.89
C SER A 380 -14.82 -26.67 2.80
N ARG A 381 -14.20 -26.06 3.82
CA ARG A 381 -13.81 -24.64 3.80
C ARG A 381 -12.86 -24.32 2.65
N LEU A 382 -11.82 -25.13 2.46
CA LEU A 382 -10.88 -24.95 1.35
C LEU A 382 -11.54 -25.10 -0.02
N THR A 383 -12.59 -25.91 -0.13
CA THR A 383 -13.39 -26.05 -1.36
C THR A 383 -14.25 -24.80 -1.57
N GLU A 384 -14.95 -24.33 -0.54
CA GLU A 384 -15.74 -23.09 -0.63
C GLU A 384 -14.85 -21.89 -0.94
N MET A 385 -13.64 -21.82 -0.38
CA MET A 385 -12.67 -20.73 -0.64
C MET A 385 -12.25 -20.61 -2.11
N GLN A 386 -12.48 -21.64 -2.94
CA GLN A 386 -12.24 -21.62 -4.39
C GLN A 386 -13.46 -21.15 -5.18
N SER A 387 -14.64 -21.09 -4.56
CA SER A 387 -15.88 -20.65 -5.22
C SER A 387 -15.81 -19.17 -5.60
N GLU A 388 -16.46 -18.82 -6.71
CA GLU A 388 -16.63 -17.42 -7.13
C GLU A 388 -17.29 -16.58 -6.03
N ASP A 389 -18.29 -17.13 -5.36
CA ASP A 389 -18.96 -16.49 -4.22
C ASP A 389 -17.97 -16.13 -3.12
N TYR A 390 -17.08 -17.03 -2.73
CA TYR A 390 -16.09 -16.73 -1.69
C TYR A 390 -15.02 -15.74 -2.20
N LEU A 391 -14.56 -15.91 -3.43
CA LEU A 391 -13.51 -15.05 -3.99
C LEU A 391 -13.98 -13.60 -4.22
N THR A 392 -15.28 -13.38 -4.39
CA THR A 392 -15.89 -12.03 -4.47
C THR A 392 -16.22 -11.42 -3.10
N ARG A 393 -16.18 -12.19 -2.00
CA ARG A 393 -16.36 -11.65 -0.63
C ARG A 393 -15.28 -10.62 -0.30
N GLY A 394 -15.63 -9.52 0.36
CA GLY A 394 -14.67 -8.53 0.82
C GLY A 394 -13.83 -9.03 2.00
N HIS A 395 -12.54 -8.67 2.04
CA HIS A 395 -11.65 -8.93 3.17
C HIS A 395 -12.03 -8.08 4.40
N GLY A 396 -12.05 -8.69 5.58
CA GLY A 396 -12.34 -8.01 6.85
C GLY A 396 -13.80 -7.59 7.05
N LYS A 397 -14.72 -8.01 6.16
CA LYS A 397 -16.16 -7.97 6.47
C LYS A 397 -16.43 -9.04 7.52
N ILE A 398 -16.77 -8.62 8.74
CA ILE A 398 -17.33 -9.54 9.74
C ILE A 398 -18.57 -10.17 9.10
N ILE A 399 -18.53 -11.49 8.89
CA ILE A 399 -19.71 -12.25 8.51
C ILE A 399 -20.69 -12.05 9.67
N ALA A 400 -21.77 -11.30 9.44
CA ALA A 400 -22.87 -11.29 10.38
C ALA A 400 -23.41 -12.71 10.44
N VAL A 401 -23.24 -13.36 11.59
CA VAL A 401 -23.85 -14.65 11.91
C VAL A 401 -25.35 -14.46 12.08
#